data_AF-A0A9E3YH16-F1
#
_entry.id   AF-A0A9E3YH16-F1
#
_cell.length_a   1.000
_cell.length_b   1.000
_cell.length_c   1.000
_cell.angle_alpha   90.00
_cell.angle_beta   90.00
_cell.angle_gamma   90.00
#
_symmetry.space_group_name_H-M   'P 1'
#
loop_
_entity.id
_entity.type
_entity.pdbx_description
1 polymer ?
#
loop_
_entity_poly.entity_id
_entity_poly.type
_entity_poly.pdbx_seq_one_letter_code
_entity_poly.pdbx_strand_id
1 'polypeptide(L)'
;MSTSANPGFSRRALLGIFAATAITAAPRMSKAFAFNRGAGDIRRLKMYSGRTGERLDAIYWVDGEYIPEVLTEVDQFFRDWRIDRSHRIDTRTLDILAATHNILDVSEPYMLLSGYRSPETNAMLRRRSSGVARNSRHMVGQAADVRLDNRSVSQIARAALACNAGGVGRYSRSNFTHVDCGPVRTWGG
;
A
#
# COMPACT_ATOMS: atom_id res chain seq x y z
N MET A 1 -60.37 -22.95 8.23
CA MET A 1 -59.30 -22.05 8.67
C MET A 1 -58.02 -22.87 8.77
N SER A 2 -57.15 -22.81 7.76
CA SER A 2 -55.81 -23.41 7.83
C SER A 2 -54.80 -22.27 7.89
N THR A 3 -54.10 -22.13 9.01
CA THR A 3 -53.00 -21.19 9.20
C THR A 3 -51.68 -21.87 8.90
N SER A 4 -50.90 -21.22 8.02
CA SER A 4 -49.53 -21.56 7.65
C SER A 4 -48.56 -21.38 8.83
N ALA A 5 -47.54 -22.23 8.91
CA ALA A 5 -46.34 -21.97 9.72
C ALA A 5 -45.10 -22.22 8.86
N ASN A 6 -44.30 -21.16 8.69
CA ASN A 6 -43.02 -21.11 7.97
C ASN A 6 -41.90 -21.65 8.88
N PRO A 7 -40.94 -22.46 8.42
CA PRO A 7 -39.82 -22.89 9.26
C PRO A 7 -38.81 -21.74 9.38
N GLY A 8 -38.74 -21.13 10.56
CA GLY A 8 -37.72 -20.14 10.88
C GLY A 8 -36.35 -20.78 11.06
N PHE A 9 -35.36 -20.35 10.27
CA PHE A 9 -33.96 -20.66 10.51
C PHE A 9 -33.50 -19.99 11.81
N SER A 10 -33.09 -20.79 12.79
CA SER A 10 -32.55 -20.35 14.07
C SER A 10 -31.11 -19.85 13.93
N ARG A 11 -30.80 -18.71 14.57
CA ARG A 11 -29.49 -18.01 14.59
C ARG A 11 -28.34 -18.79 15.26
N ARG A 12 -28.47 -20.11 15.45
CA ARG A 12 -27.47 -20.99 16.11
C ARG A 12 -26.77 -21.96 15.15
N ALA A 13 -26.97 -21.85 13.84
CA ALA A 13 -26.39 -22.76 12.83
C ALA A 13 -25.13 -22.23 12.10
N LEU A 14 -24.31 -21.39 12.76
CA LEU A 14 -23.04 -20.90 12.19
C LEU A 14 -21.90 -20.96 13.22
N LEU A 15 -21.74 -22.09 13.90
CA LEU A 15 -20.55 -22.39 14.70
C LEU A 15 -20.23 -23.87 14.56
N GLY A 16 -19.46 -24.18 13.53
CA GLY A 16 -19.03 -25.54 13.25
C GLY A 16 -18.15 -25.56 12.01
N ILE A 17 -16.86 -25.29 12.21
CA ILE A 17 -15.68 -26.03 11.69
C ILE A 17 -14.47 -25.30 12.28
N PHE A 18 -14.07 -25.69 13.49
CA PHE A 18 -12.70 -25.53 13.98
C PHE A 18 -12.26 -26.93 14.38
N ALA A 19 -11.87 -27.72 13.38
CA ALA A 19 -11.25 -29.02 13.61
C ALA A 19 -9.77 -28.77 13.87
N ALA A 20 -9.36 -29.03 15.12
CA ALA A 20 -8.02 -28.88 15.63
C ALA A 20 -6.99 -29.68 14.83
N THR A 21 -6.03 -28.99 14.23
CA THR A 21 -4.70 -29.53 13.96
C THR A 21 -3.72 -28.71 14.79
N ALA A 22 -3.29 -29.27 15.92
CA ALA A 22 -2.19 -28.72 16.69
C ALA A 22 -0.89 -29.00 15.92
N ILE A 23 -0.56 -28.13 14.95
CA ILE A 23 0.79 -28.03 14.44
C ILE A 23 1.56 -27.28 15.52
N THR A 24 2.47 -27.97 16.21
CA THR A 24 3.48 -27.30 17.03
C THR A 24 4.36 -26.48 16.08
N ALA A 25 3.95 -25.26 15.78
CA ALA A 25 4.78 -24.30 15.09
C ALA A 25 5.91 -23.93 16.05
N ALA A 26 7.06 -24.58 15.90
CA ALA A 26 8.29 -24.00 16.42
C ALA A 26 8.35 -22.57 15.89
N PRO A 27 8.59 -21.55 16.74
CA PRO A 27 8.69 -20.18 16.26
C PRO A 27 9.85 -20.15 15.25
N ARG A 28 9.52 -20.16 13.96
CA ARG A 28 10.46 -19.74 12.94
C ARG A 28 10.61 -18.25 13.19
N MET A 29 11.64 -17.89 13.95
CA MET A 29 12.16 -16.53 13.95
C MET A 29 12.56 -16.22 12.50
N SER A 30 11.59 -15.74 11.72
CA SER A 30 11.82 -15.32 10.36
C SER A 30 12.83 -14.18 10.44
N LYS A 31 13.98 -14.33 9.77
CA LYS A 31 15.05 -13.32 9.72
C LYS A 31 14.59 -11.96 9.14
N ALA A 32 13.31 -11.81 8.80
CA ALA A 32 12.67 -10.60 8.28
C ALA A 32 12.46 -9.47 9.32
N PHE A 33 12.69 -9.71 10.62
CA PHE A 33 12.55 -8.67 11.65
C PHE A 33 13.51 -7.48 11.49
N ALA A 34 14.52 -7.56 10.62
CA ALA A 34 15.60 -6.58 10.59
C ALA A 34 15.36 -5.33 9.70
N PHE A 35 14.32 -5.26 8.87
CA PHE A 35 14.24 -4.19 7.85
C PHE A 35 13.15 -3.12 8.01
N ASN A 36 12.19 -3.25 8.94
CA ASN A 36 11.17 -2.20 9.13
C ASN A 36 10.81 -2.02 10.61
N ARG A 37 11.48 -1.09 11.30
CA ARG A 37 11.03 -0.62 12.62
C ARG A 37 9.64 0.01 12.47
N GLY A 38 8.64 -0.54 13.16
CA GLY A 38 7.30 0.06 13.25
C GLY A 38 6.22 -0.53 12.34
N ALA A 39 6.50 -1.60 11.58
CA ALA A 39 5.49 -2.22 10.71
C ALA A 39 4.49 -3.13 11.46
N GLY A 40 4.82 -3.62 12.66
CA GLY A 40 3.97 -4.53 13.44
C GLY A 40 3.89 -5.95 12.87
N ASP A 41 3.15 -6.82 13.57
CA ASP A 41 2.91 -8.24 13.20
C ASP A 41 1.89 -8.39 12.07
N ILE A 42 1.25 -7.27 11.68
CA ILE A 42 0.30 -7.16 10.57
C ILE A 42 0.63 -5.89 9.81
N ARG A 43 0.74 -5.96 8.47
CA ARG A 43 0.87 -4.77 7.63
C ARG A 43 -0.38 -4.58 6.79
N ARG A 44 -0.91 -3.37 6.85
CA ARG A 44 -2.15 -2.97 6.20
C ARG A 44 -1.92 -1.72 5.36
N LEU A 45 -2.55 -1.67 4.20
CA LEU A 45 -2.63 -0.47 3.38
C LEU A 45 -4.07 0.03 3.35
N LYS A 46 -4.23 1.32 3.62
CA LYS A 46 -5.48 2.06 3.46
C LYS A 46 -5.24 3.14 2.43
N MET A 47 -5.90 3.04 1.28
CA MET A 47 -5.67 3.94 0.16
C MET A 47 -6.95 4.24 -0.61
N TYR A 48 -6.99 5.40 -1.25
CA TYR A 48 -8.02 5.85 -2.18
C TYR A 48 -7.35 6.40 -3.43
N SER A 49 -7.82 5.98 -4.61
CA SER A 49 -7.36 6.53 -5.88
C SER A 49 -8.30 7.64 -6.32
N GLY A 50 -7.83 8.89 -6.29
CA GLY A 50 -8.59 10.02 -6.83
C GLY A 50 -8.74 9.99 -8.36
N ARG A 51 -8.08 9.06 -9.05
CA ARG A 51 -8.11 8.92 -10.51
C ARG A 51 -9.12 7.89 -11.00
N THR A 52 -9.26 6.80 -10.26
CA THR A 52 -10.16 5.69 -10.61
C THR A 52 -11.39 5.62 -9.70
N GLY A 53 -11.37 6.28 -8.54
CA GLY A 53 -12.42 6.19 -7.53
C GLY A 53 -12.32 4.95 -6.64
N GLU A 54 -11.37 4.06 -6.90
CA GLU A 54 -11.17 2.82 -6.16
C GLU A 54 -10.69 3.08 -4.73
N ARG A 55 -11.05 2.17 -3.81
CA ARG A 55 -10.55 2.13 -2.43
C ARG A 55 -9.88 0.79 -2.18
N LEU A 56 -8.77 0.84 -1.46
CA LEU A 56 -8.05 -0.32 -0.99
C LEU A 56 -7.97 -0.24 0.53
N ASP A 57 -8.42 -1.30 1.20
CA ASP A 57 -8.25 -1.45 2.64
C ASP A 57 -7.93 -2.92 2.93
N ALA A 58 -6.63 -3.25 2.89
CA ALA A 58 -6.20 -4.64 2.83
C ALA A 58 -4.99 -4.91 3.74
N ILE A 59 -5.04 -6.03 4.43
CA ILE A 59 -3.89 -6.63 5.09
C ILE A 59 -3.15 -7.44 4.02
N TYR A 60 -1.91 -7.06 3.71
CA TYR A 60 -1.13 -7.67 2.63
C TYR A 60 0.05 -8.51 3.17
N TRP A 61 0.27 -8.48 4.48
CA TRP A 61 1.30 -9.24 5.16
C TRP A 61 0.87 -9.57 6.60
N VAL A 62 1.11 -10.81 7.02
CA VAL A 62 0.82 -11.33 8.37
C VAL A 62 1.85 -12.38 8.76
N ASP A 63 2.32 -12.36 10.01
CA ASP A 63 3.17 -13.40 10.61
C ASP A 63 4.40 -13.83 9.78
N GLY A 64 5.05 -12.89 9.10
CA GLY A 64 6.24 -13.18 8.29
C GLY A 64 5.97 -13.32 6.79
N GLU A 65 4.72 -13.53 6.38
CA GLU A 65 4.36 -13.91 5.01
C GLU A 65 3.55 -12.82 4.31
N TYR A 66 3.86 -12.58 3.03
CA TYR A 66 3.02 -11.75 2.17
C TYR A 66 1.84 -12.57 1.64
N ILE A 67 0.68 -11.95 1.48
CA ILE A 67 -0.54 -12.60 0.97
C ILE A 67 -0.61 -12.37 -0.55
N PRO A 68 -0.31 -13.36 -1.41
CA PRO A 68 -0.16 -13.15 -2.86
C PRO A 68 -1.41 -12.62 -3.55
N GLU A 69 -2.59 -13.05 -3.11
CA GLU A 69 -3.88 -12.63 -3.64
C GLU A 69 -4.08 -11.13 -3.42
N VAL A 70 -3.77 -10.65 -2.21
CA VAL A 70 -3.85 -9.22 -1.87
C VAL A 70 -2.79 -8.43 -2.63
N LEU A 71 -1.58 -8.96 -2.82
CA LEU A 71 -0.57 -8.28 -3.63
C LEU A 71 -1.03 -8.11 -5.09
N THR A 72 -1.78 -9.05 -5.64
CA THR A 72 -2.36 -8.93 -6.98
C THR A 72 -3.39 -7.81 -7.05
N GLU A 73 -4.22 -7.66 -6.02
CA GLU A 73 -5.15 -6.52 -5.90
C GLU A 73 -4.41 -5.19 -5.77
N VAL A 74 -3.30 -5.15 -5.01
CA VAL A 74 -2.44 -3.97 -4.88
C VAL A 74 -1.83 -3.59 -6.22
N ASP A 75 -1.32 -4.56 -6.99
CA ASP A 75 -0.75 -4.32 -8.32
C ASP A 75 -1.78 -3.66 -9.24
N GLN A 76 -3.03 -4.16 -9.22
CA GLN A 76 -4.12 -3.56 -9.97
C GLN A 76 -4.48 -2.16 -9.45
N PHE A 77 -4.54 -1.95 -8.13
CA PHE A 77 -4.83 -0.63 -7.55
C PHE A 77 -3.75 0.42 -7.92
N PHE A 78 -2.49 0.00 -8.01
CA PHE A 78 -1.35 0.85 -8.35
C PHE A 78 -1.11 1.00 -9.86
N ARG A 79 -1.90 0.35 -10.71
CA ARG A 79 -1.71 0.35 -12.16
C ARG A 79 -1.61 1.76 -12.76
N ASP A 80 -1.05 1.82 -13.97
CA ASP A 80 -1.14 3.03 -14.77
C ASP A 80 -2.57 3.18 -15.30
N TRP A 81 -3.40 3.89 -14.54
CA TRP A 81 -4.82 4.12 -14.83
C TRP A 81 -5.08 4.78 -16.18
N ARG A 82 -4.09 5.46 -16.79
CA ARG A 82 -4.27 6.14 -18.08
C ARG A 82 -4.41 5.17 -19.23
N ILE A 83 -3.81 3.98 -19.09
CA ILE A 83 -3.79 2.95 -20.13
C ILE A 83 -4.16 1.56 -19.58
N ASP A 84 -4.70 1.53 -18.35
CA ASP A 84 -5.12 0.33 -17.62
C ASP A 84 -4.06 -0.78 -17.55
N ARG A 85 -2.77 -0.41 -17.43
CA ARG A 85 -1.67 -1.38 -17.40
C ARG A 85 -1.15 -1.57 -15.99
N SER A 86 -1.33 -2.78 -15.46
CA SER A 86 -0.78 -3.21 -14.17
C SER A 86 0.69 -3.64 -14.29
N HIS A 87 1.41 -3.59 -13.17
CA HIS A 87 2.77 -4.07 -12.99
C HIS A 87 2.97 -4.46 -11.54
N ARG A 88 3.80 -5.48 -11.28
CA ARG A 88 4.14 -5.89 -9.92
C ARG A 88 4.74 -4.72 -9.13
N ILE A 89 4.17 -4.42 -7.98
CA ILE A 89 4.68 -3.43 -7.05
C ILE A 89 5.64 -4.11 -6.09
N ASP A 90 6.80 -3.50 -5.91
CA ASP A 90 7.82 -3.99 -5.00
C ASP A 90 7.32 -3.86 -3.57
N THR A 91 7.24 -4.97 -2.84
CA THR A 91 6.68 -5.05 -1.50
C THR A 91 7.38 -4.12 -0.51
N ARG A 92 8.66 -3.79 -0.74
CA ARG A 92 9.38 -2.81 0.09
C ARG A 92 8.77 -1.41 0.00
N THR A 93 8.21 -1.03 -1.15
CA THR A 93 7.48 0.24 -1.29
C THR A 93 6.22 0.23 -0.42
N LEU A 94 5.48 -0.86 -0.44
CA LEU A 94 4.28 -1.06 0.37
C LEU A 94 4.62 -1.00 1.87
N ASP A 95 5.72 -1.64 2.25
CA ASP A 95 6.20 -1.66 3.63
C ASP A 95 6.61 -0.28 4.16
N ILE A 96 7.26 0.54 3.34
CA ILE A 96 7.58 1.92 3.70
C ILE A 96 6.29 2.72 3.88
N LEU A 97 5.30 2.57 3.00
CA LEU A 97 4.01 3.26 3.11
C LEU A 97 3.25 2.86 4.38
N ALA A 98 3.18 1.57 4.69
CA ALA A 98 2.55 1.06 5.90
C ALA A 98 3.27 1.55 7.17
N ALA A 99 4.60 1.46 7.22
CA ALA A 99 5.38 1.98 8.34
C ALA A 99 5.23 3.49 8.51
N THR A 100 5.19 4.24 7.40
CA THR A 100 4.94 5.70 7.40
C THR A 100 3.58 6.02 8.00
N HIS A 101 2.54 5.25 7.63
CA HIS A 101 1.17 5.41 8.13
C HIS A 101 1.10 5.17 9.64
N ASN A 102 1.77 4.11 10.11
CA ASN A 102 1.88 3.79 11.53
C ASN A 102 2.63 4.88 12.32
N ILE A 103 3.76 5.39 11.80
CA ILE A 103 4.54 6.46 12.45
C ILE A 103 3.73 7.76 12.56
N LEU A 104 2.88 8.05 11.57
CA LEU A 104 2.01 9.23 11.55
C LEU A 104 0.81 9.12 12.52
N ASP A 105 0.54 7.90 13.02
CA ASP A 105 -0.60 7.54 13.85
C ASP A 105 -1.92 8.10 13.28
N VAL A 106 -2.24 7.67 12.06
CA VAL A 106 -3.45 8.08 11.33
C VAL A 106 -4.31 6.88 10.96
N SER A 107 -5.61 7.09 10.85
CA SER A 107 -6.57 6.09 10.36
C SER A 107 -7.07 6.37 8.95
N GLU A 108 -6.89 7.60 8.47
CA GLU A 108 -7.28 8.10 7.15
C GLU A 108 -6.53 7.34 6.03
N PRO A 109 -7.20 6.93 4.93
CA PRO A 109 -6.52 6.32 3.79
C PRO A 109 -5.63 7.33 3.06
N TYR A 110 -4.45 6.91 2.62
CA TYR A 110 -3.66 7.69 1.67
C TYR A 110 -4.49 7.97 0.42
N MET A 111 -4.42 9.17 -0.12
CA MET A 111 -4.78 9.36 -1.51
C MET A 111 -3.57 8.99 -2.39
N LEU A 112 -3.74 8.00 -3.28
CA LEU A 112 -2.75 7.61 -4.28
C LEU A 112 -2.88 8.54 -5.50
N LEU A 113 -1.82 9.28 -5.81
CA LEU A 113 -1.74 10.13 -6.99
C LEU A 113 -1.16 9.38 -8.19
N SER A 114 -0.12 8.57 -7.93
CA SER A 114 0.56 7.76 -8.94
C SER A 114 1.21 6.54 -8.30
N GLY A 115 0.82 5.35 -8.75
CA GLY A 115 1.56 4.11 -8.52
C GLY A 115 2.52 3.83 -9.68
N TYR A 116 2.41 2.65 -10.29
CA TYR A 116 3.12 2.30 -11.51
C TYR A 116 2.82 3.30 -12.65
N ARG A 117 3.84 3.58 -13.46
CA ARG A 117 3.70 4.34 -14.71
C ARG A 117 4.30 3.56 -15.85
N SER A 118 3.53 3.34 -16.90
CA SER A 118 4.06 2.76 -18.14
C SER A 118 5.16 3.65 -18.75
N PRO A 119 6.12 3.08 -19.50
CA PRO A 119 7.11 3.86 -20.24
C PRO A 119 6.48 4.94 -21.12
N GLU A 120 5.34 4.64 -21.75
CA GLU A 120 4.56 5.52 -22.61
C GLU A 120 4.01 6.72 -21.83
N THR A 121 3.38 6.47 -20.67
CA THR A 121 2.91 7.53 -19.76
C THR A 121 4.06 8.36 -19.22
N ASN A 122 5.16 7.73 -18.81
CA ASN A 122 6.32 8.47 -18.30
C ASN A 122 6.91 9.39 -19.38
N ALA A 123 7.07 8.89 -20.61
CA ALA A 123 7.53 9.70 -21.74
C ALA A 123 6.56 10.85 -22.07
N MET A 124 5.24 10.59 -22.03
CA MET A 124 4.22 11.62 -22.22
C MET A 124 4.30 12.72 -21.15
N LEU A 125 4.43 12.37 -19.87
CA LEU A 125 4.55 13.33 -18.79
C LEU A 125 5.86 14.14 -18.87
N ARG A 126 6.96 13.49 -19.28
CA ARG A 126 8.25 14.17 -19.52
C ARG A 126 8.21 15.21 -20.63
N ARG A 127 7.41 14.98 -21.68
CA ARG A 127 7.22 15.98 -22.74
C ARG A 127 6.46 17.22 -22.23
N ARG A 128 5.66 17.07 -21.17
CA ARG A 128 4.82 18.14 -20.60
C ARG A 128 5.46 18.85 -19.40
N SER A 129 6.49 18.26 -18.80
CA SER A 129 7.14 18.80 -17.60
C SER A 129 8.58 18.31 -17.47
N SER A 130 9.47 19.21 -17.07
CA SER A 130 10.85 18.90 -16.69
C SER A 130 10.96 18.18 -15.33
N GLY A 131 9.89 18.16 -14.53
CA GLY A 131 9.87 17.54 -13.19
C GLY A 131 9.79 16.01 -13.19
N VAL A 132 9.78 15.36 -14.36
CA VAL A 132 9.64 13.91 -14.48
C VAL A 132 10.96 13.25 -14.89
N ALA A 133 11.46 12.35 -14.05
CA ALA A 133 12.70 11.63 -14.29
C ALA A 133 12.61 10.69 -15.51
N ARG A 134 13.69 10.63 -16.30
CA ARG A 134 13.82 9.68 -17.42
C ARG A 134 13.74 8.23 -16.94
N ASN A 135 14.50 7.91 -15.89
CA ASN A 135 14.57 6.57 -15.29
C ASN A 135 13.79 6.55 -13.97
N SER A 136 12.50 6.87 -14.04
CA SER A 136 11.62 6.95 -12.88
C SER A 136 11.38 5.57 -12.25
N ARG A 137 11.43 5.50 -10.91
CA ARG A 137 11.13 4.26 -10.16
C ARG A 137 9.68 3.81 -10.28
N HIS A 138 8.77 4.71 -10.64
CA HIS A 138 7.39 4.33 -10.96
C HIS A 138 7.31 3.36 -12.14
N MET A 139 8.26 3.41 -13.08
CA MET A 139 8.24 2.50 -14.25
C MET A 139 8.66 1.08 -13.93
N VAL A 140 9.20 0.84 -12.74
CA VAL A 140 9.63 -0.50 -12.29
C VAL A 140 8.86 -0.96 -11.05
N GLY A 141 7.73 -0.31 -10.75
CA GLY A 141 6.88 -0.67 -9.61
C GLY A 141 7.50 -0.39 -8.23
N GLN A 142 8.47 0.52 -8.14
CA GLN A 142 9.23 0.76 -6.91
C GLN A 142 8.93 2.11 -6.26
N ALA A 143 7.85 2.79 -6.66
CA ALA A 143 7.53 4.12 -6.14
C ALA A 143 6.03 4.39 -6.08
N ALA A 144 5.65 5.28 -5.16
CA ALA A 144 4.31 5.79 -4.98
C ALA A 144 4.34 7.29 -4.69
N ASP A 145 3.45 8.04 -5.33
CA ASP A 145 3.15 9.42 -4.99
C ASP A 145 1.86 9.44 -4.17
N VAL A 146 1.96 9.86 -2.91
CA VAL A 146 0.85 9.82 -1.94
C VAL A 146 0.66 11.16 -1.24
N ARG A 147 -0.56 11.36 -0.73
CA ARG A 147 -0.85 12.42 0.24
C ARG A 147 -1.87 11.95 1.27
N LEU A 148 -2.00 12.72 2.34
CA LEU A 148 -3.09 12.66 3.31
C LEU A 148 -3.71 14.05 3.39
N ASP A 149 -5.01 14.11 3.63
CA ASP A 149 -5.75 15.36 3.82
C ASP A 149 -5.48 15.94 5.22
N ASN A 150 -5.25 15.09 6.23
CA ASN A 150 -4.96 15.52 7.61
C ASN A 150 -3.46 15.64 7.98
N ARG A 151 -2.53 15.48 7.01
CA ARG A 151 -1.08 15.67 7.21
C ARG A 151 -0.45 16.43 6.06
N SER A 152 0.41 17.39 6.40
CA SER A 152 1.23 18.10 5.41
C SER A 152 2.23 17.16 4.72
N VAL A 153 2.64 17.53 3.50
CA VAL A 153 3.76 16.88 2.77
C VAL A 153 5.01 16.71 3.66
N SER A 154 5.34 17.72 4.46
CA SER A 154 6.49 17.66 5.36
C SER A 154 6.32 16.67 6.50
N GLN A 155 5.12 16.49 7.04
CA GLN A 155 4.85 15.47 8.06
C GLN A 155 4.99 14.06 7.48
N ILE A 156 4.38 13.81 6.31
CA ILE A 156 4.45 12.51 5.63
C ILE A 156 5.91 12.18 5.27
N ALA A 157 6.63 13.13 4.68
CA ALA A 157 8.02 12.92 4.30
C ALA A 157 8.93 12.65 5.51
N ARG A 158 8.74 13.36 6.65
CA ARG A 158 9.53 13.08 7.87
C ARG A 158 9.27 11.68 8.41
N ALA A 159 8.02 11.22 8.40
CA ALA A 159 7.69 9.86 8.81
C ALA A 159 8.31 8.82 7.86
N ALA A 160 8.21 9.01 6.54
CA ALA A 160 8.83 8.12 5.56
C ALA A 160 10.36 8.07 5.66
N LEU A 161 11.00 9.22 5.94
CA LEU A 161 12.44 9.28 6.18
C LEU A 161 12.85 8.53 7.45
N ALA A 162 12.02 8.55 8.50
CA ALA A 162 12.29 7.82 9.73
C ALA A 162 12.33 6.29 9.53
N CYS A 163 11.70 5.77 8.47
CA CYS A 163 11.81 4.36 8.09
C CYS A 163 13.23 3.98 7.62
N ASN A 164 14.03 4.94 7.13
CA ASN A 164 15.40 4.73 6.63
C ASN A 164 15.54 3.56 5.64
N ALA A 165 14.54 3.38 4.76
CA ALA A 165 14.42 2.21 3.89
C ALA A 165 14.23 2.55 2.40
N GLY A 166 14.32 3.83 2.03
CA GLY A 166 13.96 4.28 0.69
C GLY A 166 14.22 5.75 0.39
N GLY A 167 13.99 6.13 -0.87
CA GLY A 167 14.04 7.52 -1.31
C GLY A 167 12.74 8.27 -0.99
N VAL A 168 12.86 9.51 -0.49
CA VAL A 168 11.71 10.38 -0.18
C VAL A 168 11.81 11.74 -0.87
N GLY A 169 10.82 12.08 -1.69
CA GLY A 169 10.72 13.37 -2.37
C GLY A 169 9.60 14.24 -1.79
N ARG A 170 9.89 15.51 -1.52
CA ARG A 170 8.92 16.50 -1.01
C ARG A 170 8.46 17.43 -2.14
N TYR A 171 7.17 17.38 -2.50
CA TYR A 171 6.59 18.24 -3.54
C TYR A 171 5.49 19.12 -2.94
N SER A 172 5.89 20.10 -2.12
CA SER A 172 4.96 20.95 -1.37
C SER A 172 4.03 21.76 -2.28
N ARG A 173 4.54 22.26 -3.42
CA ARG A 173 3.74 23.02 -4.39
C ARG A 173 2.68 22.17 -5.09
N SER A 174 3.00 20.89 -5.35
CA SER A 174 2.12 19.94 -6.00
C SER A 174 1.30 19.10 -5.01
N ASN A 175 1.48 19.34 -3.70
CA ASN A 175 0.80 18.70 -2.59
C ASN A 175 0.85 17.16 -2.58
N PHE A 176 2.07 16.60 -2.69
CA PHE A 176 2.30 15.16 -2.50
C PHE A 176 3.71 14.84 -1.97
N THR A 177 3.86 13.62 -1.46
CA THR A 177 5.14 13.02 -1.08
C THR A 177 5.42 11.84 -2.00
N HIS A 178 6.60 11.82 -2.61
CA HIS A 178 7.11 10.66 -3.33
C HIS A 178 7.81 9.73 -2.34
N VAL A 179 7.51 8.44 -2.41
CA VAL A 179 8.16 7.38 -1.64
C VAL A 179 8.62 6.28 -2.60
N ASP A 180 9.88 5.83 -2.50
CA ASP A 180 10.40 4.70 -3.26
C ASP A 180 11.29 3.77 -2.43
N CYS A 181 11.46 2.51 -2.85
CA CYS A 181 12.33 1.54 -2.18
C CYS A 181 13.77 1.49 -2.75
N GLY A 182 14.25 2.59 -3.32
CA GLY A 182 15.63 2.77 -3.77
C GLY A 182 16.63 3.07 -2.66
N PRO A 183 17.86 3.52 -3.00
CA PRO A 183 18.80 4.04 -2.02
C PRO A 183 18.19 5.15 -1.17
N VAL A 184 18.55 5.16 0.12
CA VAL A 184 18.14 6.22 1.05
C VAL A 184 18.67 7.55 0.54
N ARG A 185 17.74 8.46 0.23
CA ARG A 185 18.02 9.80 -0.28
C ARG A 185 16.80 10.69 -0.10
N THR A 186 17.02 11.99 -0.09
CA THR A 186 15.93 12.98 -0.01
C THR A 186 16.10 14.05 -1.07
N TRP A 187 14.99 14.56 -1.60
CA TRP A 187 14.99 15.69 -2.54
C TRP A 187 13.69 16.50 -2.41
N GLY A 188 13.61 17.62 -3.10
CA GLY A 188 12.42 18.46 -3.14
C GLY A 188 12.20 19.10 -4.51
N GLY A 189 10.95 19.48 -4.77
CA GLY A 189 10.51 20.17 -5.99
C GLY A 189 9.35 21.13 -5.75
#